data_AF-A0A7Y2EUW5-F1
#
_entry.id   AF-A0A7Y2EUW5-F1
#
_cell.length_a   1.000
_cell.length_b   1.000
_cell.length_c   1.000
_cell.angle_alpha   90.00
_cell.angle_beta   90.00
_cell.angle_gamma   90.00
#
_symmetry.space_group_name_H-M   'P 1'
#
loop_
_entity.id
_entity.type
_entity.pdbx_description
1 polymer ?
#
loop_
_entity_poly.entity_id
_entity_poly.type
_entity_poly.pdbx_seq_one_letter_code
_entity_poly.pdbx_strand_id
1 'polypeptide(L)'
;MSRSRRWRFEHAAPDHASIVERYTQHTGAAVDADALRLYRLRWDLTEIALYVAELCRPHADTADTREAWDGLQDYLDPARWTTARS
;
A
#
# COMPACT_ATOMS: atom_id res chain seq x y z
N MET A 1 -3.37 23.98 -6.14
CA MET A 1 -4.38 23.00 -6.62
C MET A 1 -3.93 22.42 -7.95
N SER A 2 -3.41 21.19 -7.95
CA SER A 2 -3.41 20.31 -9.11
C SER A 2 -3.29 18.90 -8.58
N ARG A 3 -4.39 18.14 -8.64
CA ARG A 3 -4.42 16.73 -8.22
C ARG A 3 -3.45 15.98 -9.13
N SER A 4 -2.32 15.54 -8.58
CA SER A 4 -1.40 14.64 -9.27
C SER A 4 -2.17 13.50 -9.88
N ARG A 5 -1.85 13.20 -11.14
CA ARG A 5 -2.43 12.11 -11.92
C ARG A 5 -2.21 10.81 -11.16
N ARG A 6 -3.19 10.43 -10.35
CA ARG A 6 -3.40 9.06 -9.86
C ARG A 6 -3.34 8.18 -11.08
N TRP A 7 -2.28 7.37 -11.19
CA TRP A 7 -2.03 6.44 -12.30
C TRP A 7 -3.33 5.74 -12.69
N ARG A 8 -3.93 6.18 -13.80
CA ARG A 8 -5.15 5.62 -14.37
C ARG A 8 -4.71 4.55 -15.36
N PHE A 9 -4.52 3.34 -14.86
CA PHE A 9 -4.55 2.17 -15.75
C PHE A 9 -6.01 2.02 -16.20
N GLU A 10 -6.29 2.41 -17.43
CA GLU A 10 -7.60 2.32 -18.08
C GLU A 10 -7.82 0.88 -18.57
N HIS A 11 -7.73 -0.07 -17.65
CA HIS A 11 -8.12 -1.47 -17.80
C HIS A 11 -8.75 -1.86 -16.47
N ALA A 12 -9.93 -2.48 -16.50
CA ALA A 12 -10.49 -3.09 -15.29
C ALA A 12 -9.42 -4.02 -14.73
N ALA A 13 -8.92 -3.70 -13.53
CA ALA A 13 -7.89 -4.52 -12.91
C ALA A 13 -8.46 -5.94 -12.81
N PRO A 14 -7.77 -6.95 -13.36
CA PRO A 14 -8.22 -8.33 -13.20
C PRO A 14 -8.41 -8.62 -11.72
N ASP A 15 -9.39 -9.47 -11.38
CA ASP A 15 -9.57 -9.84 -10.00
C ASP A 15 -8.28 -10.50 -9.44
N HIS A 16 -8.11 -10.44 -8.12
CA HIS A 16 -6.89 -10.96 -7.50
C HIS A 16 -6.67 -12.45 -7.77
N ALA A 17 -7.74 -13.23 -7.91
CA ALA A 17 -7.69 -14.66 -8.20
C ALA A 17 -7.10 -14.94 -9.59
N SER A 18 -7.57 -14.24 -10.63
CA SER A 18 -7.08 -14.38 -12.01
C SER A 18 -5.63 -13.90 -12.16
N ILE A 19 -5.19 -12.91 -11.36
CA ILE A 19 -3.77 -12.51 -11.32
C ILE A 19 -2.90 -13.62 -10.75
N VAL A 20 -3.30 -14.21 -9.61
CA VAL A 20 -2.55 -15.29 -8.95
C VAL A 20 -2.48 -16.53 -9.84
N GLU A 21 -3.59 -16.89 -10.47
CA GLU A 21 -3.64 -18.02 -11.40
C GLU A 21 -2.70 -17.79 -12.58
N ARG A 22 -2.77 -16.63 -13.22
CA ARG A 22 -1.93 -16.29 -14.38
C ARG A 22 -0.45 -16.21 -13.99
N TYR A 23 -0.12 -15.67 -12.81
CA TYR A 23 1.24 -15.68 -12.27
C TYR A 23 1.76 -17.12 -12.10
N THR A 24 0.95 -18.00 -11.51
CA THR A 24 1.32 -19.39 -11.27
C THR A 24 1.50 -20.14 -12.60
N GLN A 25 0.60 -19.93 -13.56
CA GLN A 25 0.70 -20.53 -14.91
C GLN A 25 1.98 -20.12 -15.64
N HIS A 26 2.40 -18.86 -15.53
CA HIS A 26 3.59 -18.36 -16.23
C HIS A 26 4.91 -18.69 -15.51
N THR A 27 4.91 -18.80 -14.19
CA THR A 27 6.14 -18.94 -13.39
C THR A 27 6.36 -20.34 -12.83
N GLY A 28 5.31 -21.16 -12.76
CA GLY A 28 5.30 -22.42 -12.03
C GLY A 28 5.36 -22.26 -10.50
N ALA A 29 5.41 -21.03 -9.99
CA ALA A 29 5.47 -20.74 -8.56
C ALA A 29 4.07 -20.51 -8.00
N ALA A 30 3.63 -21.41 -7.10
CA ALA A 30 2.38 -21.24 -6.38
C ALA A 30 2.49 -20.07 -5.39
N VAL A 31 1.51 -19.17 -5.43
CA VAL A 31 1.44 -18.04 -4.50
C VAL A 31 0.80 -18.48 -3.19
N ASP A 32 1.53 -18.33 -2.10
CA ASP A 32 1.01 -18.54 -0.75
C ASP A 32 0.20 -17.30 -0.30
N ALA A 33 -1.09 -17.51 -0.06
CA ALA A 33 -2.02 -16.47 0.36
C ALA A 33 -1.70 -15.92 1.77
N ASP A 34 -1.22 -16.75 2.68
CA ASP A 34 -0.80 -16.32 4.02
C ASP A 34 0.49 -15.50 3.97
N ALA A 35 1.44 -15.92 3.14
CA ALA A 35 2.65 -15.14 2.90
C ALA A 35 2.33 -13.75 2.31
N LEU A 36 1.37 -13.66 1.38
CA LEU A 36 0.92 -12.38 0.83
C LEU A 36 0.20 -11.51 1.88
N ARG A 37 -0.66 -12.09 2.73
CA ARG A 37 -1.30 -11.39 3.84
C ARG A 37 -0.25 -10.81 4.80
N LEU A 38 0.74 -11.64 5.19
CA LEU A 38 1.84 -11.21 6.04
C LEU A 38 2.67 -10.11 5.37
N TYR A 39 2.98 -10.24 4.09
CA TYR A 39 3.72 -9.23 3.34
C TYR A 39 2.98 -7.90 3.33
N ARG A 40 1.64 -7.91 3.15
CA ARG A 40 0.83 -6.70 3.18
C ARG A 40 0.89 -6.01 4.54
N LEU A 41 0.76 -6.76 5.64
CA LEU A 41 0.90 -6.21 7.00
C LEU A 41 2.28 -5.62 7.25
N ARG A 42 3.34 -6.36 6.86
CA ARG A 42 4.72 -5.90 6.99
C ARG A 42 4.96 -4.62 6.18
N TRP A 43 4.39 -4.52 4.98
CA TRP A 43 4.46 -3.34 4.14
C TRP A 43 3.85 -2.13 4.85
N ASP A 44 2.60 -2.23 5.29
CA ASP A 44 1.92 -1.14 5.98
C ASP A 44 2.68 -0.69 7.25
N LEU A 45 3.19 -1.64 8.05
CA LEU A 45 4.01 -1.33 9.22
C LEU A 45 5.33 -0.64 8.86
N THR A 46 5.95 -1.02 7.76
CA THR A 46 7.20 -0.40 7.29
C THR A 46 6.97 1.05 6.90
N GLU A 47 5.90 1.32 6.14
CA GLU A 47 5.54 2.68 5.71
C GLU A 47 5.24 3.59 6.91
N ILE A 48 4.44 3.09 7.87
CA ILE A 48 4.18 3.82 9.13
C ILE A 48 5.48 4.12 9.86
N ALA A 49 6.38 3.13 10.01
CA ALA A 49 7.64 3.32 10.70
C ALA A 49 8.53 4.36 10.01
N LEU A 50 8.57 4.37 8.67
CA LEU A 50 9.34 5.35 7.89
C LEU A 50 8.77 6.77 8.07
N TYR A 51 7.46 6.96 7.93
CA TYR A 51 6.84 8.27 8.12
C TYR A 51 7.02 8.79 9.54
N VAL A 52 6.82 7.94 10.56
CA VAL A 52 7.03 8.33 11.96
C VAL A 52 8.49 8.70 12.20
N ALA A 53 9.45 7.93 11.68
CA ALA A 53 10.86 8.23 11.83
C ALA A 53 11.26 9.56 11.17
N GLU A 54 10.65 9.90 10.04
CA GLU A 54 10.87 11.17 9.35
C GLU A 54 10.24 12.35 10.12
N LEU A 55 8.95 12.24 10.47
CA LEU A 55 8.18 13.33 11.08
C LEU A 55 8.53 13.59 12.56
N CYS A 56 9.10 12.61 13.27
CA CYS A 56 9.58 12.79 14.64
C CYS A 56 10.96 13.48 14.73
N ARG A 57 11.62 13.74 13.60
CA ARG A 57 12.87 14.52 13.55
C ARG A 57 12.56 15.99 13.25
N PRO A 58 13.48 16.93 13.51
CA PRO A 58 13.33 18.31 13.05
C PRO A 58 13.07 18.33 11.53
N HIS A 59 11.95 18.93 11.14
CA HIS A 59 11.50 19.05 9.76
C HIS A 59 11.02 20.49 9.51
N ALA A 60 11.07 20.91 8.25
CA ALA A 60 10.47 22.17 7.81
C ALA A 60 9.11 21.89 7.17
N ASP A 61 8.23 22.90 7.14
CA ASP A 61 6.95 22.78 6.42
C ASP A 61 7.16 22.90 4.90
N THR A 62 7.55 21.79 4.28
CA THR A 62 7.78 21.65 2.85
C THR A 62 6.65 20.85 2.18
N ALA A 63 6.63 20.84 0.84
CA ALA A 63 5.69 19.99 0.12
C ALA A 63 5.88 18.49 0.46
N ASP A 64 7.13 18.05 0.61
CA ASP A 64 7.46 16.65 0.91
C ASP A 64 6.99 16.25 2.31
N THR A 65 7.17 17.12 3.31
CA THR A 65 6.70 16.85 4.67
C THR A 65 5.18 16.80 4.76
N ARG A 66 4.46 17.59 3.95
CA ARG A 66 2.99 17.49 3.85
C ARG A 66 2.56 16.20 3.17
N GLU A 67 3.24 15.78 2.11
CA GLU A 67 2.99 14.49 1.47
C GLU A 67 3.25 13.32 2.43
N ALA A 68 4.32 13.37 3.24
CA ALA A 68 4.60 12.38 4.28
C ALA A 68 3.51 12.34 5.36
N TRP A 69 2.97 13.51 5.75
CA TRP A 69 1.86 13.60 6.69
C TRP A 69 0.56 13.01 6.13
N ASP A 70 0.24 13.30 4.87
CA ASP A 70 -0.93 12.72 4.18
C ASP A 70 -0.76 11.20 4.01
N GLY A 71 0.43 10.74 3.65
CA GLY A 71 0.76 9.31 3.57
C GLY A 71 0.59 8.60 4.90
N LEU A 72 1.07 9.16 6.01
CA LEU A 72 0.90 8.57 7.34
C LEU A 72 -0.59 8.42 7.70
N GLN A 73 -1.41 9.43 7.44
CA GLN A 73 -2.85 9.36 7.70
C GLN A 73 -3.51 8.26 6.85
N ASP A 74 -3.15 8.15 5.57
CA ASP A 74 -3.65 7.10 4.69
C ASP A 74 -3.32 5.70 5.25
N TYR A 75 -2.08 5.45 5.68
CA TYR A 75 -1.68 4.14 6.22
C TYR A 75 -2.26 3.84 7.61
N LEU A 76 -2.64 4.85 8.39
CA LEU A 76 -3.32 4.69 9.68
C LEU A 76 -4.84 4.58 9.57
N ASP A 77 -5.43 4.76 8.38
CA ASP A 77 -6.86 4.59 8.17
C ASP A 77 -7.30 3.15 8.51
N PRO A 78 -8.15 2.94 9.54
CA PRO A 78 -8.62 1.61 9.91
C PRO A 78 -9.36 0.89 8.77
N ALA A 79 -9.89 1.61 7.78
CA ALA A 79 -10.53 1.02 6.61
C ALA A 79 -9.57 0.10 5.84
N ARG A 80 -8.25 0.34 5.91
CA ARG A 80 -7.24 -0.52 5.27
C ARG A 80 -7.16 -1.92 5.84
N TRP A 81 -7.52 -2.11 7.11
CA TRP A 81 -7.31 -3.38 7.83
C TRP A 81 -8.62 -4.02 8.29
N THR A 82 -9.72 -3.27 8.32
CA THR A 82 -11.03 -3.74 8.79
C THR A 82 -11.85 -4.46 7.73
N THR A 83 -11.48 -4.41 6.45
CA THR A 83 -12.22 -5.06 5.35
C THR A 83 -12.20 -6.61 5.41
N ALA A 84 -11.44 -7.22 6.32
CA ALA A 84 -11.22 -8.67 6.36
C ALA A 84 -12.02 -9.46 7.43
N ARG A 85 -13.01 -8.86 8.09
CA ARG A 85 -13.90 -9.57 9.03
C ARG A 85 -15.28 -9.82 8.40
N SER A 86 -15.36 -10.80 7.51
CA SER A 86 -16.60 -11.45 7.06
C SER A 86 -16.39 -12.94 6.95
#